data_AF-A0A2S9XJI8-F1
#
_entry.id   AF-A0A2S9XJI8-F1
#
_cell.length_a   1.000
_cell.length_b   1.000
_cell.length_c   1.000
_cell.angle_alpha   90.00
_cell.angle_beta   90.00
_cell.angle_gamma   90.00
#
_symmetry.space_group_name_H-M   'P 1'
#
loop_
_entity.id
_entity.type
_entity.pdbx_description
1 polymer ?
#
loop_
_entity_poly.entity_id
_entity_poly.type
_entity_poly.pdbx_seq_one_letter_code
_entity_poly.pdbx_strand_id
1 'polypeptide(L)'
;MTPSAMGDERRWAARYQFLEQLWRGRDRIVCDPEIEAVLHAGIEGPLAGLLSDLIPAEGGDARAWVALHNARRAASFARDRSGTVFVDLDDAAELASDEGWQVALVNLSSLAKPSRDELAAFIEILGERAEDDASRSVILTLACGDDEDACYEELAEIVDEVFSDGRIYGLTRPGMVAFYDFGPVLELEGDGAEGDAPDEVGIEVDNSLGSEAPAFEAFVAVVGATLPSEGVTFVELPARAGARERTAAGPGATRAESEELAAARAQLAEAQRRGDMQAIERQALLEQLEQAEDRIAKLDDELESLREQGGGPGGPAASEGPRLDEALAREQALRWELDRVRGELENLRVRPVETLEAEVASLRARLAQAEAELAEADFDEAEDVDELEGELRGDLDEAALSELTRLLADDDATPAQAREWMKARAKLEHLLRKLERGGRLSALELHRELSSLRRLL
;
A
#
# COMPACT_ATOMS: atom_id res chain seq x y z
N MET A 1 19.31 -22.01 -4.91
CA MET A 1 18.69 -20.79 -4.35
C MET A 1 17.41 -21.20 -3.67
N THR A 2 17.39 -21.17 -2.35
CA THR A 2 16.24 -21.52 -1.51
C THR A 2 15.23 -20.36 -1.51
N PRO A 3 13.94 -20.62 -1.70
CA PRO A 3 12.90 -19.58 -1.85
C PRO A 3 12.59 -18.75 -0.59
N SER A 4 13.35 -18.91 0.51
CA SER A 4 13.14 -18.20 1.77
C SER A 4 13.70 -16.77 1.78
N ALA A 5 14.79 -16.49 1.05
CA ALA A 5 15.48 -15.19 1.12
C ALA A 5 14.73 -14.03 0.43
N MET A 6 13.92 -14.32 -0.60
CA MET A 6 13.20 -13.25 -1.35
C MET A 6 11.95 -12.71 -0.64
N GLY A 7 11.44 -13.39 0.40
CA GLY A 7 10.35 -12.85 1.23
C GLY A 7 10.84 -11.73 2.17
N ASP A 8 12.11 -11.82 2.58
CA ASP A 8 12.78 -10.90 3.49
C ASP A 8 13.20 -9.60 2.80
N GLU A 9 13.55 -9.64 1.51
CA GLU A 9 13.95 -8.46 0.72
C GLU A 9 12.89 -7.33 0.68
N ARG A 10 11.63 -7.66 0.91
CA ARG A 10 10.54 -6.69 0.94
C ARG A 10 10.23 -6.18 2.34
N ARG A 11 10.73 -6.85 3.37
CA ARG A 11 10.42 -6.53 4.78
C ARG A 11 11.24 -5.34 5.22
N TRP A 12 12.56 -5.39 5.04
CA TRP A 12 13.43 -4.25 5.31
C TRP A 12 12.97 -3.02 4.52
N ALA A 13 12.67 -3.17 3.22
CA ALA A 13 12.25 -2.06 2.37
C ALA A 13 11.00 -1.33 2.91
N ALA A 14 9.99 -2.08 3.38
CA ALA A 14 8.79 -1.51 3.98
C ALA A 14 9.12 -0.71 5.25
N ARG A 15 9.95 -1.28 6.14
CA ARG A 15 10.37 -0.62 7.38
C ARG A 15 11.07 0.70 7.09
N TYR A 16 12.08 0.68 6.22
CA TYR A 16 12.89 1.87 5.97
C TYR A 16 12.17 2.93 5.14
N GLN A 17 11.20 2.57 4.30
CA GLN A 17 10.29 3.53 3.65
C GLN A 17 9.33 4.17 4.65
N PHE A 18 8.73 3.40 5.57
CA PHE A 18 7.90 3.96 6.64
C PHE A 18 8.69 4.96 7.51
N LEU A 19 9.94 4.62 7.82
CA LEU A 19 10.83 5.43 8.66
C LEU A 19 11.58 6.53 7.88
N GLU A 20 11.35 6.69 6.57
CA GLU A 20 12.16 7.53 5.69
C GLU A 20 12.29 8.97 6.20
N GLN A 21 11.20 9.55 6.68
CA GLN A 21 11.16 10.92 7.22
C GLN A 21 12.08 11.10 8.44
N LEU A 22 12.37 10.02 9.17
CA LEU A 22 13.20 10.07 10.38
C LEU A 22 14.68 10.02 10.07
N TRP A 23 15.12 9.25 9.07
CA TRP A 23 16.55 9.00 8.81
C TRP A 23 17.12 9.72 7.59
N ARG A 24 16.28 10.12 6.62
CA ARG A 24 16.77 10.70 5.37
C ARG A 24 17.47 12.04 5.62
N GLY A 25 18.68 12.18 5.09
CA GLY A 25 19.50 13.40 5.25
C GLY A 25 20.09 13.59 6.64
N ARG A 26 20.04 12.58 7.53
CA ARG A 26 20.56 12.65 8.90
C ARG A 26 21.68 11.65 9.13
N ASP A 27 22.66 12.03 9.94
CA ASP A 27 23.77 11.17 10.32
C ASP A 27 23.24 9.97 11.11
N ARG A 28 23.60 8.75 10.70
CA ARG A 28 22.88 7.55 11.15
C ARG A 28 23.74 6.32 11.37
N ILE A 29 23.38 5.55 12.39
CA ILE A 29 23.92 4.22 12.65
C ILE A 29 22.89 3.18 12.17
N VAL A 30 23.35 2.17 11.44
CA VAL A 30 22.52 1.05 10.99
C VAL A 30 23.10 -0.25 11.51
N CYS A 31 22.32 -0.98 12.30
CA CYS A 31 22.64 -2.33 12.77
C CYS A 31 21.49 -3.25 12.38
N ASP A 32 21.53 -3.78 11.15
CA ASP A 32 20.47 -4.66 10.64
C ASP A 32 21.05 -5.85 9.86
N PRO A 33 20.88 -7.09 10.35
CA PRO A 33 21.38 -8.30 9.69
C PRO A 33 20.69 -8.56 8.34
N GLU A 34 19.45 -8.11 8.14
CA GLU A 34 18.77 -8.21 6.84
C GLU A 34 19.45 -7.30 5.82
N ILE A 35 19.83 -6.08 6.22
CA ILE A 35 20.57 -5.16 5.36
C ILE A 35 21.97 -5.71 5.06
N GLU A 36 22.65 -6.32 6.02
CA GLU A 36 23.93 -7.00 5.78
C GLU A 36 23.78 -8.11 4.73
N ALA A 37 22.71 -8.91 4.81
CA ALA A 37 22.43 -9.97 3.85
C ALA A 37 22.17 -9.40 2.44
N VAL A 38 21.41 -8.30 2.35
CA VAL A 38 21.11 -7.61 1.09
C VAL A 38 22.37 -7.00 0.47
N LEU A 39 23.22 -6.35 1.28
CA LEU A 39 24.52 -5.82 0.84
C LEU A 39 25.41 -6.93 0.29
N HIS A 40 25.40 -8.10 0.91
CA HIS A 40 26.18 -9.25 0.44
C HIS A 40 25.62 -9.87 -0.84
N ALA A 41 24.30 -10.01 -0.95
CA ALA A 41 23.65 -10.60 -2.12
C ALA A 41 23.69 -9.67 -3.35
N GLY A 42 23.76 -8.36 -3.12
CA GLY A 42 23.53 -7.35 -4.13
C GLY A 42 22.04 -7.18 -4.39
N ILE A 43 21.64 -5.96 -4.75
CA ILE A 43 20.26 -5.64 -5.09
C ILE A 43 20.21 -4.72 -6.30
N GLU A 44 19.24 -4.97 -7.18
CA GLU A 44 19.02 -4.19 -8.39
C GLU A 44 17.63 -3.53 -8.36
N GLY A 45 17.44 -2.52 -9.23
CA GLY A 45 16.14 -1.86 -9.41
C GLY A 45 15.80 -0.82 -8.34
N PRO A 46 14.50 -0.52 -8.11
CA PRO A 46 14.07 0.59 -7.26
C PRO A 46 14.55 0.51 -5.81
N LEU A 47 14.69 -0.71 -5.27
CA LEU A 47 15.18 -0.95 -3.91
C LEU A 47 16.68 -0.65 -3.77
N ALA A 48 17.45 -0.68 -4.87
CA ALA A 48 18.85 -0.28 -4.86
C ALA A 48 19.01 1.23 -4.58
N GLY A 49 18.05 2.05 -5.03
CA GLY A 49 17.98 3.47 -4.71
C GLY A 49 17.81 3.69 -3.20
N LEU A 50 16.81 3.03 -2.60
CA LEU A 50 16.56 3.09 -1.16
C LEU A 50 17.79 2.64 -0.34
N LEU A 51 18.45 1.56 -0.76
CA LEU A 51 19.66 1.07 -0.09
C LEU A 51 20.85 2.04 -0.25
N SER A 52 20.94 2.75 -1.38
CA SER A 52 22.00 3.73 -1.63
C SER A 52 21.78 5.00 -0.81
N ASP A 53 20.52 5.39 -0.61
CA ASP A 53 20.17 6.49 0.28
C ASP A 53 20.42 6.12 1.75
N LEU A 54 20.06 4.91 2.17
CA LEU A 54 20.31 4.44 3.53
C LEU A 54 21.81 4.31 3.82
N ILE A 55 22.58 3.75 2.87
CA ILE A 55 24.00 3.43 2.99
C ILE A 55 24.75 4.00 1.77
N PRO A 56 25.25 5.24 1.82
CA PRO A 56 25.87 5.88 0.65
C PRO A 56 27.11 5.14 0.14
N ALA A 57 27.17 4.90 -1.17
CA ALA A 57 28.33 4.28 -1.82
C ALA A 57 29.50 5.28 -1.96
N GLU A 58 29.19 6.53 -2.32
CA GLU A 58 30.14 7.64 -2.39
C GLU A 58 29.56 8.83 -1.62
N GLY A 59 30.44 9.69 -1.08
CA GLY A 59 30.12 10.74 -0.12
C GLY A 59 28.73 11.37 -0.29
N GLY A 60 27.83 11.04 0.63
CA GLY A 60 26.48 11.57 0.71
C GLY A 60 26.40 12.81 1.59
N ASP A 61 25.24 13.47 1.57
CA ASP A 61 24.96 14.66 2.39
C ASP A 61 24.97 14.36 3.90
N ALA A 62 24.79 13.08 4.27
CA ALA A 62 24.80 12.60 5.64
C ALA A 62 25.64 11.33 5.78
N ARG A 63 26.35 11.21 6.90
CA ARG A 63 27.23 10.08 7.22
C ARG A 63 26.41 8.88 7.64
N ALA A 64 26.85 7.70 7.20
CA ALA A 64 26.30 6.43 7.64
C ALA A 64 27.41 5.57 8.25
N TRP A 65 27.12 5.02 9.43
CA TRP A 65 27.91 3.97 10.06
C TRP A 65 27.08 2.68 10.09
N VAL A 66 27.68 1.56 9.73
CA VAL A 66 27.01 0.27 9.68
C VAL A 66 27.73 -0.71 10.58
N ALA A 67 27.05 -1.17 11.63
CA ALA A 67 27.52 -2.24 12.50
C ALA A 67 27.12 -3.58 11.89
N LEU A 68 28.12 -4.43 11.64
CA LEU A 68 27.95 -5.72 10.98
C LEU A 68 28.02 -6.86 11.99
N HIS A 69 27.18 -7.87 11.80
CA HIS A 69 27.25 -9.10 12.60
C HIS A 69 28.39 -10.02 12.14
N ASN A 70 28.93 -9.78 10.94
CA ASN A 70 30.06 -10.53 10.40
C ASN A 70 31.20 -9.59 10.00
N ALA A 71 32.12 -9.36 10.94
CA ALA A 71 33.34 -8.58 10.80
C ALA A 71 34.14 -8.83 9.51
N ARG A 72 34.14 -10.09 9.02
CA ARG A 72 34.90 -10.48 7.82
C ARG A 72 34.44 -9.75 6.56
N ARG A 73 33.22 -9.21 6.56
CA ARG A 73 32.62 -8.49 5.44
C ARG A 73 32.91 -6.99 5.47
N ALA A 74 33.27 -6.43 6.63
CA ALA A 74 33.49 -4.99 6.81
C ALA A 74 34.49 -4.43 5.80
N ALA A 75 35.65 -5.07 5.66
CA ALA A 75 36.69 -4.63 4.72
C ALA A 75 36.29 -4.75 3.24
N SER A 76 35.36 -5.65 2.91
CA SER A 76 34.82 -5.77 1.55
C SER A 76 33.86 -4.62 1.28
N PHE A 77 32.88 -4.42 2.16
CA PHE A 77 31.88 -3.37 2.00
C PHE A 77 32.48 -1.97 2.04
N ALA A 78 33.48 -1.72 2.89
CA ALA A 78 34.18 -0.44 2.95
C ALA A 78 34.92 -0.09 1.64
N ARG A 79 35.34 -1.09 0.85
CA ARG A 79 35.95 -0.84 -0.48
C ARG A 79 34.90 -0.44 -1.51
N ASP A 80 33.74 -1.09 -1.47
CA ASP A 80 32.66 -0.87 -2.43
C ASP A 80 31.83 0.38 -2.09
N ARG A 81 31.82 0.80 -0.82
CA ARG A 81 31.05 1.94 -0.31
C ARG A 81 31.92 2.87 0.55
N SER A 82 32.77 3.63 -0.12
CA SER A 82 33.66 4.61 0.52
C SER A 82 32.93 5.73 1.29
N GLY A 83 31.64 5.96 1.03
CA GLY A 83 30.80 6.91 1.74
C GLY A 83 30.24 6.42 3.09
N THR A 84 30.45 5.15 3.43
CA THR A 84 29.94 4.52 4.67
C THR A 84 31.08 3.90 5.46
N VAL A 85 31.06 4.07 6.78
CA VAL A 85 31.98 3.38 7.69
C VAL A 85 31.35 2.07 8.15
N PHE A 86 32.06 0.96 7.97
CA PHE A 86 31.62 -0.36 8.43
C PHE A 86 32.46 -0.79 9.63
N VAL A 87 31.80 -1.19 10.72
CA VAL A 87 32.42 -1.66 11.94
C VAL A 87 31.89 -3.04 12.34
N ASP A 88 32.63 -3.73 13.20
CA ASP A 88 32.13 -4.94 13.85
C ASP A 88 31.07 -4.60 14.91
N LEU A 89 30.21 -5.55 15.25
CA LEU A 89 29.21 -5.36 16.31
C LEU A 89 29.89 -5.11 17.66
N ASP A 90 31.04 -5.72 17.92
CA ASP A 90 31.89 -5.50 19.10
C ASP A 90 32.28 -4.02 19.28
N ASP A 91 32.47 -3.31 18.17
CA ASP A 91 32.88 -1.89 18.16
C ASP A 91 31.66 -0.94 18.10
N ALA A 92 30.43 -1.46 18.00
CA ALA A 92 29.23 -0.65 17.80
C ALA A 92 28.93 0.24 19.01
N ALA A 93 29.18 -0.23 20.23
CA ALA A 93 29.01 0.55 21.46
C ALA A 93 29.97 1.74 21.53
N GLU A 94 31.25 1.55 21.15
CA GLU A 94 32.22 2.64 21.05
C GLU A 94 31.78 3.67 20.00
N LEU A 95 31.30 3.18 18.85
CA LEU A 95 30.78 4.03 17.79
C LEU A 95 29.55 4.85 18.22
N ALA A 96 28.60 4.27 18.95
CA ALA A 96 27.45 4.98 19.49
C ALA A 96 27.87 6.05 20.52
N SER A 97 28.97 5.84 21.24
CA SER A 97 29.49 6.78 22.21
C SER A 97 30.19 7.97 21.54
N ASP A 98 31.02 7.71 20.54
CA ASP A 98 32.00 8.69 20.08
C ASP A 98 31.53 9.51 18.87
N GLU A 99 30.60 8.98 18.08
CA GLU A 99 30.16 9.62 16.84
C GLU A 99 28.95 10.55 17.02
N GLY A 100 28.85 11.53 16.12
CA GLY A 100 27.79 12.55 16.09
C GLY A 100 26.50 12.12 15.43
N TRP A 101 26.07 10.87 15.62
CA TRP A 101 24.86 10.35 15.01
C TRP A 101 23.60 11.03 15.54
N GLN A 102 22.58 11.08 14.70
CA GLN A 102 21.25 11.63 15.01
C GLN A 102 20.17 10.56 15.02
N VAL A 103 20.35 9.47 14.27
CA VAL A 103 19.39 8.36 14.20
C VAL A 103 20.10 7.03 14.31
N ALA A 104 19.64 6.15 15.20
CA ALA A 104 20.09 4.76 15.25
C ALA A 104 18.96 3.83 14.79
N LEU A 105 19.26 2.97 13.81
CA LEU A 105 18.33 2.00 13.22
C LEU A 105 18.83 0.60 13.59
N VAL A 106 18.17 -0.06 14.55
CA VAL A 106 18.64 -1.33 15.13
C VAL A 106 17.58 -2.41 14.95
N ASN A 107 17.97 -3.52 14.34
CA ASN A 107 17.13 -4.71 14.21
C ASN A 107 17.59 -5.76 15.24
N LEU A 108 16.67 -6.10 16.15
CA LEU A 108 16.84 -7.02 17.26
C LEU A 108 16.63 -8.49 16.86
N SER A 109 16.25 -8.77 15.62
CA SER A 109 15.89 -10.13 15.17
C SER A 109 17.06 -11.13 15.17
N SER A 110 18.30 -10.68 15.41
CA SER A 110 19.54 -11.47 15.48
C SER A 110 20.00 -11.77 16.92
N LEU A 111 19.11 -11.79 17.91
CA LEU A 111 19.38 -12.13 19.32
C LEU A 111 19.82 -13.61 19.58
N ALA A 112 20.64 -14.19 18.70
CA ALA A 112 21.36 -15.43 18.95
C ALA A 112 22.47 -15.22 20.00
N LYS A 113 22.75 -16.26 20.81
CA LYS A 113 23.50 -16.19 22.07
C LYS A 113 25.05 -16.12 21.97
N PRO A 114 25.65 -15.45 20.99
CA PRO A 114 26.81 -14.63 21.35
C PRO A 114 26.60 -13.12 21.12
N SER A 115 25.81 -12.73 20.11
CA SER A 115 25.57 -11.32 19.76
C SER A 115 24.60 -10.59 20.70
N ARG A 116 23.93 -11.31 21.60
CA ARG A 116 22.95 -10.73 22.52
C ARG A 116 23.57 -9.78 23.55
N ASP A 117 24.74 -10.11 24.09
CA ASP A 117 25.38 -9.30 25.14
C ASP A 117 25.98 -8.03 24.53
N GLU A 118 26.60 -8.14 23.34
CA GLU A 118 27.13 -7.01 22.57
C GLU A 118 26.00 -6.06 22.13
N LEU A 119 24.89 -6.61 21.61
CA LEU A 119 23.73 -5.83 21.18
C LEU A 119 23.04 -5.14 22.37
N ALA A 120 22.96 -5.80 23.53
CA ALA A 120 22.42 -5.19 24.75
C ALA A 120 23.28 -3.99 25.20
N ALA A 121 24.61 -4.16 25.28
CA ALA A 121 25.52 -3.08 25.61
C ALA A 121 25.43 -1.91 24.61
N PHE A 122 25.27 -2.20 23.32
CA PHE A 122 25.05 -1.19 22.31
C PHE A 122 23.73 -0.43 22.52
N ILE A 123 22.63 -1.13 22.82
CA ILE A 123 21.32 -0.52 23.09
C ILE A 123 21.36 0.35 24.34
N GLU A 124 22.01 -0.10 25.41
CA GLU A 124 22.20 0.69 26.65
C GLU A 124 22.89 2.02 26.35
N ILE A 125 24.00 2.00 25.59
CA ILE A 125 24.71 3.23 25.20
C ILE A 125 23.84 4.13 24.31
N LEU A 126 23.04 3.56 23.39
CA LEU A 126 22.09 4.34 22.59
C LEU A 126 21.04 5.02 23.47
N GLY A 127 20.57 4.35 24.53
CA GLY A 127 19.68 4.88 25.55
C GLY A 127 20.26 6.07 26.28
N GLU A 128 21.43 5.90 26.89
CA GLU A 128 22.13 6.97 27.61
C GLU A 128 22.32 8.21 26.72
N ARG A 129 22.73 7.99 25.46
CA ARG A 129 22.98 9.08 24.51
C ARG A 129 21.71 9.75 24.01
N ALA A 130 20.61 9.01 23.85
CA ALA A 130 19.33 9.58 23.46
C ALA A 130 18.72 10.40 24.61
N GLU A 131 18.96 10.02 25.86
CA GLU A 131 18.57 10.81 27.05
C GLU A 131 19.38 12.12 27.14
N ASP A 132 20.69 12.05 26.88
CA ASP A 132 21.59 13.22 26.90
C ASP A 132 21.27 14.26 25.79
N ASP A 133 20.76 13.82 24.65
CA ASP A 133 20.50 14.65 23.47
C ASP A 133 19.16 14.33 22.81
N ALA A 134 18.16 15.16 23.12
CA ALA A 134 16.79 15.03 22.59
C ALA A 134 16.68 15.15 21.06
N SER A 135 17.74 15.59 20.36
CA SER A 135 17.77 15.57 18.89
C SER A 135 18.06 14.19 18.31
N ARG A 136 18.51 13.24 19.14
CA ARG A 136 18.75 11.86 18.74
C ARG A 136 17.46 11.06 18.74
N SER A 137 17.41 10.04 17.89
CA SER A 137 16.28 9.13 17.81
C SER A 137 16.78 7.70 17.64
N VAL A 138 16.16 6.77 18.36
CA VAL A 138 16.51 5.35 18.31
C VAL A 138 15.30 4.58 17.82
N ILE A 139 15.51 3.75 16.82
CA ILE A 139 14.47 2.94 16.20
C ILE A 139 14.87 1.48 16.37
N LEU A 140 14.06 0.74 17.13
CA LEU A 140 14.26 -0.67 17.38
C LEU A 140 13.23 -1.47 16.58
N THR A 141 13.68 -2.51 15.90
CA THR A 141 12.80 -3.42 15.17
C THR A 141 12.94 -4.82 15.72
N LEU A 142 11.83 -5.49 16.00
CA LEU A 142 11.80 -6.90 16.38
C LEU A 142 10.86 -7.65 15.43
N ALA A 143 11.37 -8.64 14.70
CA ALA A 143 10.53 -9.51 13.87
C ALA A 143 9.69 -10.44 14.75
N CYS A 144 8.40 -10.55 14.44
CA CYS A 144 7.50 -11.43 15.16
C CYS A 144 7.73 -12.89 14.74
N GLY A 145 7.80 -13.77 15.74
CA GLY A 145 7.77 -15.23 15.55
C GLY A 145 6.34 -15.76 15.57
N ASP A 146 6.17 -16.93 16.19
CA ASP A 146 4.84 -17.57 16.34
C ASP A 146 3.99 -16.93 17.46
N ASP A 147 4.57 -16.06 18.29
CA ASP A 147 3.93 -15.43 19.46
C ASP A 147 4.10 -13.91 19.40
N GLU A 148 3.10 -13.22 18.86
CA GLU A 148 3.11 -11.77 18.67
C GLU A 148 3.06 -11.01 20.01
N ASP A 149 2.28 -11.51 20.97
CA ASP A 149 2.13 -10.88 22.29
C ASP A 149 3.47 -10.90 23.04
N ALA A 150 4.17 -12.04 23.03
CA ALA A 150 5.50 -12.14 23.64
C ALA A 150 6.53 -11.22 22.96
N CYS A 151 6.46 -11.07 21.62
CA CYS A 151 7.33 -10.14 20.90
C CYS A 151 7.05 -8.68 21.26
N TYR A 152 5.77 -8.31 21.40
CA TYR A 152 5.39 -6.98 21.84
C TYR A 152 5.87 -6.71 23.27
N GLU A 153 5.66 -7.66 24.20
CA GLU A 153 6.09 -7.54 25.59
C GLU A 153 7.61 -7.39 25.71
N GLU A 154 8.40 -8.20 24.98
CA GLU A 154 9.86 -8.09 24.96
C GLU A 154 10.32 -6.71 24.45
N LEU A 155 9.72 -6.21 23.36
CA LEU A 155 10.07 -4.89 22.84
C LEU A 155 9.65 -3.76 23.79
N ALA A 156 8.47 -3.88 24.42
CA ALA A 156 7.97 -2.90 25.38
C ALA A 156 8.83 -2.87 26.65
N GLU A 157 9.29 -4.01 27.15
CA GLU A 157 10.21 -4.12 28.30
C GLU A 157 11.53 -3.40 28.00
N ILE A 158 12.12 -3.59 26.81
CA ILE A 158 13.35 -2.89 26.40
C ILE A 158 13.13 -1.37 26.33
N VAL A 159 12.00 -0.93 25.76
CA VAL A 159 11.67 0.50 25.66
C VAL A 159 11.48 1.13 27.04
N ASP A 160 10.77 0.45 27.94
CA ASP A 160 10.52 0.93 29.31
C ASP A 160 11.81 0.96 30.14
N GLU A 161 12.61 -0.11 30.10
CA GLU A 161 13.84 -0.24 30.90
C GLU A 161 14.95 0.71 30.45
N VAL A 162 15.17 0.85 29.13
CA VAL A 162 16.33 1.58 28.59
C VAL A 162 15.98 3.03 28.21
N PHE A 163 14.77 3.27 27.70
CA PHE A 163 14.42 4.56 27.09
C PHE A 163 13.33 5.34 27.83
N SER A 164 12.65 4.72 28.80
CA SER A 164 11.51 5.24 29.57
C SER A 164 10.24 5.60 28.78
N ASP A 165 10.36 6.06 27.53
CA ASP A 165 9.24 6.42 26.66
C ASP A 165 9.55 6.11 25.19
N GLY A 166 8.54 5.70 24.44
CA GLY A 166 8.66 5.33 23.04
C GLY A 166 7.32 4.86 22.46
N ARG A 167 7.19 4.95 21.13
CA ARG A 167 5.99 4.52 20.42
C ARG A 167 6.25 3.25 19.62
N ILE A 168 5.41 2.24 19.81
CA ILE A 168 5.49 0.96 19.10
C ILE A 168 4.46 0.92 17.96
N TYR A 169 4.92 0.53 16.77
CA TYR A 169 4.15 0.36 15.55
C TYR A 169 4.17 -1.11 15.12
N GLY A 170 3.05 -1.65 14.68
CA GLY A 170 2.95 -2.99 14.10
C GLY A 170 3.04 -2.96 12.57
N LEU A 171 3.93 -3.76 11.99
CA LEU A 171 4.01 -3.99 10.55
C LEU A 171 3.21 -5.23 10.20
N THR A 172 2.13 -5.08 9.44
CA THR A 172 1.35 -6.20 8.89
C THR A 172 1.43 -6.22 7.37
N ARG A 173 1.42 -7.43 6.78
CA ARG A 173 1.23 -7.63 5.34
C ARG A 173 -0.13 -8.27 5.11
N PRO A 174 -1.16 -7.51 4.72
CA PRO A 174 -2.45 -8.12 4.46
C PRO A 174 -2.35 -9.08 3.27
N GLY A 175 -2.70 -10.34 3.48
CA GLY A 175 -3.08 -11.25 2.39
C GLY A 175 -4.46 -10.83 1.91
N MET A 176 -4.56 -9.92 0.94
CA MET A 176 -5.87 -9.37 0.57
C MET A 176 -6.85 -10.43 0.05
N VAL A 177 -8.07 -10.41 0.59
CA VAL A 177 -9.32 -10.65 -0.13
C VAL A 177 -10.32 -9.59 0.32
N ALA A 178 -11.04 -8.99 -0.61
CA ALA A 178 -12.14 -8.05 -0.33
C ALA A 178 -13.40 -8.45 -1.08
N PHE A 179 -14.51 -8.58 -0.36
CA PHE A 179 -15.87 -8.68 -0.89
C PHE A 179 -16.71 -7.58 -0.28
N TYR A 180 -17.62 -7.01 -1.07
CA TYR A 180 -18.51 -5.93 -0.65
C TYR A 180 -19.96 -6.34 -0.91
N ASP A 181 -20.74 -6.56 0.14
CA ASP A 181 -22.19 -6.66 0.09
C ASP A 181 -22.78 -5.28 0.40
N PHE A 182 -23.61 -4.77 -0.51
CA PHE A 182 -24.25 -3.46 -0.38
C PHE A 182 -25.70 -3.57 0.13
N GLY A 183 -26.12 -4.76 0.58
CA GLY A 183 -27.48 -5.06 0.99
C GLY A 183 -28.48 -5.03 -0.18
N PRO A 184 -29.71 -5.55 0.00
CA PRO A 184 -30.77 -5.32 -0.97
C PRO A 184 -31.18 -3.84 -0.97
N VAL A 185 -31.31 -3.28 -2.17
CA VAL A 185 -31.79 -1.91 -2.43
C VAL A 185 -33.14 -1.69 -1.75
N LEU A 186 -33.21 -0.66 -0.88
CA LEU A 186 -34.42 -0.26 -0.16
C LEU A 186 -35.59 -0.03 -1.12
N GLU A 187 -36.69 -0.75 -0.93
CA GLU A 187 -38.00 -0.30 -1.39
C GLU A 187 -38.54 0.72 -0.36
N LEU A 188 -38.45 1.99 -0.73
CA LEU A 188 -39.17 3.11 -0.10
C LEU A 188 -40.67 2.84 -0.20
N GLU A 189 -41.34 2.56 0.93
CA GLU A 189 -42.76 2.91 1.13
C GLU A 189 -43.18 2.69 2.60
N GLY A 190 -43.73 3.72 3.25
CA GLY A 190 -44.70 3.53 4.35
C GLY A 190 -44.39 4.17 5.70
N ASP A 191 -44.65 5.48 5.82
CA ASP A 191 -45.43 6.15 6.86
C ASP A 191 -45.32 5.70 8.34
N GLY A 192 -44.81 6.60 9.21
CA GLY A 192 -45.30 6.72 10.59
C GLY A 192 -44.29 6.77 11.73
N ALA A 193 -44.41 7.84 12.52
CA ALA A 193 -44.08 7.98 13.94
C ALA A 193 -42.68 8.48 14.38
N GLU A 194 -42.71 9.72 14.88
CA GLU A 194 -41.99 10.31 16.03
C GLU A 194 -40.85 9.52 16.70
N GLY A 195 -39.68 10.17 16.80
CA GLY A 195 -38.92 10.24 18.06
C GLY A 195 -37.61 9.45 18.17
N ASP A 196 -36.54 10.22 18.42
CA ASP A 196 -35.24 9.88 19.02
C ASP A 196 -34.09 9.26 18.17
N ALA A 197 -32.95 9.98 18.26
CA ALA A 197 -31.57 9.69 17.86
C ALA A 197 -31.26 9.54 16.34
N PRO A 198 -30.14 10.10 15.84
CA PRO A 198 -29.60 9.64 14.57
C PRO A 198 -29.16 8.19 14.75
N ASP A 199 -29.87 7.26 14.11
CA ASP A 199 -29.44 5.87 13.98
C ASP A 199 -28.01 5.88 13.39
N GLU A 200 -27.02 5.52 14.21
CA GLU A 200 -25.76 5.04 13.70
C GLU A 200 -26.08 3.89 12.76
N VAL A 201 -25.79 4.06 11.47
CA VAL A 201 -25.81 2.97 10.51
C VAL A 201 -24.80 1.95 11.03
N GLY A 202 -25.30 0.92 11.70
CA GLY A 202 -24.50 -0.18 12.19
C GLY A 202 -23.81 -0.82 11.00
N ILE A 203 -22.51 -0.59 10.86
CA ILE A 203 -21.69 -1.30 9.90
C ILE A 203 -21.66 -2.75 10.37
N GLU A 204 -22.54 -3.57 9.82
CA GLU A 204 -22.52 -5.01 10.06
C GLU A 204 -21.39 -5.59 9.20
N VAL A 205 -20.20 -5.68 9.79
CA VAL A 205 -19.06 -6.35 9.18
C VAL A 205 -19.36 -7.84 9.16
N ASP A 206 -19.57 -8.41 7.97
CA ASP A 206 -19.69 -9.85 7.80
C ASP A 206 -18.32 -10.52 8.11
N ASN A 207 -18.20 -11.03 9.33
CA ASN A 207 -17.03 -11.77 9.81
C ASN A 207 -17.01 -13.24 9.36
N SER A 208 -17.82 -13.63 8.36
CA SER A 208 -17.95 -15.01 7.89
C SER A 208 -16.67 -15.61 7.28
N LEU A 209 -15.62 -14.82 7.06
CA LEU A 209 -14.34 -15.25 6.48
C LEU A 209 -13.13 -15.20 7.42
N GLY A 210 -13.32 -14.94 8.72
CA GLY A 210 -12.28 -15.09 9.74
C GLY A 210 -12.16 -13.86 10.65
N SER A 211 -12.29 -14.09 11.95
CA SER A 211 -12.08 -13.11 13.02
C SER A 211 -10.60 -12.91 13.37
N GLU A 212 -9.69 -13.22 12.45
CA GLU A 212 -8.25 -13.13 12.73
C GLU A 212 -7.84 -11.67 12.59
N ALA A 213 -7.47 -11.06 13.73
CA ALA A 213 -6.71 -9.81 13.73
C ALA A 213 -5.52 -9.97 12.76
N PRO A 214 -5.16 -8.92 12.00
CA PRO A 214 -4.10 -9.03 11.02
C PRO A 214 -2.79 -9.41 11.72
N ALA A 215 -2.24 -10.57 11.38
CA ALA A 215 -0.98 -11.04 11.95
C ALA A 215 0.13 -10.00 11.68
N PHE A 216 0.88 -9.65 12.72
CA PHE A 216 2.00 -8.73 12.63
C PHE A 216 3.28 -9.49 12.28
N GLU A 217 3.99 -9.03 11.25
CA GLU A 217 5.29 -9.61 10.88
C GLU A 217 6.45 -9.05 11.71
N ALA A 218 6.32 -7.82 12.23
CA ALA A 218 7.32 -7.17 13.05
C ALA A 218 6.71 -6.02 13.86
N PHE A 219 7.33 -5.72 15.00
CA PHE A 219 7.11 -4.48 15.74
C PHE A 219 8.29 -3.53 15.56
N VAL A 220 7.99 -2.24 15.48
CA VAL A 220 8.97 -1.16 15.35
C VAL A 220 8.72 -0.15 16.46
N ALA A 221 9.65 -0.03 17.41
CA ALA A 221 9.65 1.03 18.40
C ALA A 221 10.42 2.24 17.88
N VAL A 222 9.84 3.43 18.03
CA VAL A 222 10.49 4.71 17.76
C VAL A 222 10.60 5.49 19.06
N VAL A 223 11.83 5.82 19.43
CA VAL A 223 12.20 6.60 20.61
C VAL A 223 12.81 7.92 20.14
N GLY A 224 12.30 9.04 20.65
CA GLY A 224 12.82 10.37 20.37
C GLY A 224 11.74 11.42 20.13
N ALA A 225 12.14 12.68 19.99
CA ALA A 225 11.22 13.82 19.90
C ALA A 225 10.40 13.87 18.59
N THR A 226 10.87 13.20 17.53
CA THR A 226 10.18 13.16 16.23
C THR A 226 9.58 11.78 16.02
N LEU A 227 8.25 11.70 15.93
CA LEU A 227 7.52 10.45 15.73
C LEU A 227 6.91 10.41 14.31
N PRO A 228 6.80 9.22 13.70
CA PRO A 228 6.02 9.02 12.49
C PRO A 228 4.54 9.41 12.66
N SER A 229 3.85 9.65 11.54
CA SER A 229 2.42 9.99 11.53
C SER A 229 1.57 9.00 12.31
N GLU A 230 0.55 9.52 13.00
CA GLU A 230 -0.41 8.70 13.73
C GLU A 230 -1.36 7.97 12.77
N GLY A 231 -1.78 6.76 13.13
CA GLY A 231 -2.74 5.97 12.36
C GLY A 231 -2.10 4.95 11.40
N VAL A 232 -2.88 4.51 10.41
CA VAL A 232 -2.46 3.45 9.48
C VAL A 232 -1.70 4.07 8.31
N THR A 233 -0.45 3.64 8.10
CA THR A 233 0.37 4.04 6.96
C THR A 233 0.52 2.88 5.99
N PHE A 234 0.11 3.08 4.73
CA PHE A 234 0.30 2.10 3.67
C PHE A 234 1.60 2.39 2.93
N VAL A 235 2.48 1.39 2.88
CA VAL A 235 3.75 1.47 2.15
C VAL A 235 3.67 0.62 0.90
N GLU A 236 3.77 1.25 -0.26
CA GLU A 236 3.78 0.54 -1.55
C GLU A 236 5.14 -0.08 -1.80
N LEU A 237 5.20 -1.41 -1.78
CA LEU A 237 6.40 -2.15 -2.11
C LEU A 237 6.48 -2.44 -3.61
N PRO A 238 7.65 -2.28 -4.26
CA PRO A 238 7.80 -2.55 -5.68
C PRO A 238 7.40 -4.00 -6.03
N ALA A 239 6.68 -4.14 -7.13
CA ALA A 239 6.26 -5.43 -7.69
C ALA A 239 7.46 -6.37 -7.89
N ARG A 240 7.25 -7.69 -7.78
CA ARG A 240 8.34 -8.66 -7.60
C ARG A 240 9.08 -8.74 -8.93
N ALA A 241 10.29 -8.20 -9.00
CA ALA A 241 11.17 -8.43 -10.14
C ALA A 241 11.44 -9.94 -10.20
N GLY A 242 10.88 -10.62 -11.20
CA GLY A 242 10.97 -12.08 -11.36
C GLY A 242 9.63 -12.83 -11.42
N ALA A 243 8.48 -12.14 -11.40
CA ALA A 243 7.20 -12.76 -11.79
C ALA A 243 6.96 -12.77 -13.33
N ARG A 244 7.83 -12.10 -14.09
CA ARG A 244 7.96 -12.27 -15.55
C ARG A 244 9.21 -13.10 -15.84
N GLU A 245 9.10 -14.00 -16.82
CA GLU A 245 10.09 -14.98 -17.28
C GLU A 245 10.22 -16.28 -16.48
N ARG A 246 9.13 -17.05 -16.44
CA ARG A 246 9.23 -18.47 -16.82
C ARG A 246 8.30 -18.72 -17.99
N THR A 247 8.82 -18.44 -19.17
CA THR A 247 8.30 -18.98 -20.44
C THR A 247 8.41 -20.50 -20.40
N ALA A 248 7.37 -21.14 -19.88
CA ALA A 248 6.95 -22.44 -20.37
C ALA A 248 5.68 -22.18 -21.16
N ALA A 249 5.81 -22.19 -22.48
CA ALA A 249 4.71 -22.16 -23.43
C ALA A 249 3.66 -23.20 -23.02
N GLY A 250 2.47 -22.71 -22.66
CA GLY A 250 1.31 -23.49 -22.27
C GLY A 250 0.10 -22.56 -22.22
N PRO A 251 -1.12 -23.08 -22.43
CA PRO A 251 -2.31 -22.32 -22.82
C PRO A 251 -2.93 -21.52 -21.65
N GLY A 252 -2.18 -20.52 -21.15
CA GLY A 252 -2.56 -19.64 -20.05
C GLY A 252 -2.24 -18.16 -20.29
N ALA A 253 -1.86 -17.78 -21.52
CA ALA A 253 -1.52 -16.40 -21.88
C ALA A 253 -2.72 -15.44 -21.72
N THR A 254 -3.91 -15.88 -22.13
CA THR A 254 -5.15 -15.08 -22.03
C THR A 254 -5.55 -14.71 -20.59
N ARG A 255 -5.15 -15.52 -19.59
CA ARG A 255 -5.41 -15.22 -18.18
C ARG A 255 -4.46 -14.17 -17.62
N ALA A 256 -3.19 -14.21 -18.02
CA ALA A 256 -2.19 -13.24 -17.57
C ALA A 256 -2.46 -11.85 -18.18
N GLU A 257 -2.83 -11.79 -19.46
CA GLU A 257 -3.18 -10.54 -20.14
C GLU A 257 -4.48 -9.94 -19.59
N SER A 258 -5.47 -10.77 -19.24
CA SER A 258 -6.70 -10.33 -18.56
C SER A 258 -6.43 -9.77 -17.15
N GLU A 259 -5.50 -10.36 -16.40
CA GLU A 259 -5.09 -9.89 -15.08
C GLU A 259 -4.29 -8.57 -15.16
N GLU A 260 -3.44 -8.39 -16.19
CA GLU A 260 -2.73 -7.14 -16.46
C GLU A 260 -3.68 -6.01 -16.87
N LEU A 261 -4.71 -6.31 -17.66
CA LEU A 261 -5.75 -5.36 -18.07
C LEU A 261 -6.63 -4.95 -16.88
N ALA A 262 -6.96 -5.89 -15.99
CA ALA A 262 -7.66 -5.61 -14.75
C ALA A 262 -6.83 -4.72 -13.81
N ALA A 263 -5.52 -4.96 -13.71
CA ALA A 263 -4.60 -4.13 -12.93
C ALA A 263 -4.48 -2.71 -13.50
N ALA A 264 -4.37 -2.56 -14.83
CA ALA A 264 -4.35 -1.25 -15.49
C ALA A 264 -5.67 -0.47 -15.28
N ARG A 265 -6.82 -1.16 -15.33
CA ARG A 265 -8.13 -0.57 -15.01
C ARG A 265 -8.22 -0.12 -13.55
N ALA A 266 -7.68 -0.90 -12.62
CA ALA A 266 -7.63 -0.54 -11.20
C ALA A 266 -6.76 0.70 -10.95
N GLN A 267 -5.58 0.78 -11.59
CA GLN A 267 -4.70 1.95 -11.52
C GLN A 267 -5.34 3.20 -12.10
N LEU A 268 -6.08 3.08 -13.22
CA LEU A 268 -6.82 4.20 -13.78
C LEU A 268 -7.93 4.68 -12.83
N ALA A 269 -8.69 3.76 -12.24
CA ALA A 269 -9.76 4.10 -11.30
C ALA A 269 -9.22 4.73 -10.00
N GLU A 270 -8.04 4.30 -9.55
CA GLU A 270 -7.36 4.93 -8.40
C GLU A 270 -6.83 6.33 -8.73
N ALA A 271 -6.20 6.50 -9.89
CA ALA A 271 -5.76 7.82 -10.36
C ALA A 271 -6.94 8.80 -10.52
N GLN A 272 -8.08 8.32 -11.02
CA GLN A 272 -9.31 9.11 -11.11
C GLN A 272 -9.83 9.52 -9.73
N ARG A 273 -9.88 8.59 -8.77
CA ARG A 273 -10.29 8.90 -7.39
C ARG A 273 -9.35 9.91 -6.71
N ARG A 274 -8.05 9.80 -6.95
CA ARG A 274 -7.07 10.80 -6.45
C ARG A 274 -7.31 12.18 -7.08
N GLY A 275 -7.62 12.24 -8.37
CA GLY A 275 -8.01 13.48 -9.05
C GLY A 275 -9.30 14.09 -8.49
N ASP A 276 -10.32 13.27 -8.26
CA ASP A 276 -11.61 13.70 -7.71
C ASP A 276 -11.45 14.22 -6.27
N MET A 277 -10.66 13.54 -5.43
CA MET A 277 -10.33 14.01 -4.07
C MET A 277 -9.63 15.38 -4.08
N GLN A 278 -8.65 15.57 -4.97
CA GLN A 278 -7.97 16.86 -5.10
C GLN A 278 -8.89 17.97 -5.62
N ALA A 279 -9.85 17.63 -6.49
CA ALA A 279 -10.88 18.57 -6.94
C ALA A 279 -11.79 19.00 -5.79
N ILE A 280 -12.21 18.05 -4.93
CA ILE A 280 -13.00 18.32 -3.72
C ILE A 280 -12.20 19.19 -2.73
N GLU A 281 -10.94 18.86 -2.46
CA GLU A 281 -10.06 19.64 -1.59
C GLU A 281 -9.88 21.08 -2.11
N ARG A 282 -9.68 21.25 -3.42
CA ARG A 282 -9.61 22.56 -4.05
C ARG A 282 -10.91 23.33 -3.91
N GLN A 283 -12.06 22.69 -4.06
CA GLN A 283 -13.35 23.34 -3.88
C GLN A 283 -13.57 23.75 -2.42
N ALA A 284 -13.25 22.88 -1.46
CA ALA A 284 -13.35 23.19 -0.03
C ALA A 284 -12.48 24.39 0.38
N LEU A 285 -11.26 24.49 -0.16
CA LEU A 285 -10.39 25.65 0.09
C LEU A 285 -10.89 26.94 -0.57
N LEU A 286 -11.52 26.85 -1.74
CA LEU A 286 -12.18 28.01 -2.36
C LEU A 286 -13.37 28.50 -1.52
N GLU A 287 -14.18 27.59 -0.98
CA GLU A 287 -15.28 27.92 -0.08
C GLU A 287 -14.78 28.53 1.24
N GLN A 288 -13.68 28.02 1.80
CA GLN A 288 -13.04 28.62 2.98
C GLN A 288 -12.50 30.03 2.71
N LEU A 289 -11.93 30.25 1.52
CA LEU A 289 -11.45 31.56 1.10
C LEU A 289 -12.61 32.57 0.97
N GLU A 290 -13.72 32.17 0.33
CA GLU A 290 -14.93 32.99 0.22
C GLU A 290 -15.49 33.34 1.62
N GLN A 291 -15.57 32.36 2.52
CA GLN A 291 -16.01 32.59 3.90
C GLN A 291 -15.08 33.53 4.69
N ALA A 292 -13.76 33.44 4.46
CA ALA A 292 -12.79 34.32 5.11
C ALA A 292 -12.92 35.76 4.57
N GLU A 293 -13.08 35.93 3.26
CA GLU A 293 -13.31 37.24 2.61
C GLU A 293 -14.60 37.89 3.11
N ASP A 294 -15.70 37.13 3.23
CA ASP A 294 -16.96 37.60 3.81
C ASP A 294 -16.84 38.05 5.27
N ARG A 295 -16.02 37.35 6.08
CA ARG A 295 -15.77 37.72 7.48
C ARG A 295 -14.96 39.01 7.59
N ILE A 296 -13.97 39.20 6.72
CA ILE A 296 -13.20 40.45 6.66
C ILE A 296 -14.09 41.61 6.26
N ALA A 297 -14.93 41.45 5.21
CA ALA A 297 -15.86 42.49 4.79
C ALA A 297 -16.82 42.91 5.92
N LYS A 298 -17.36 41.95 6.69
CA LYS A 298 -18.21 42.22 7.85
C LYS A 298 -17.46 42.96 8.96
N LEU A 299 -16.20 42.61 9.22
CA LEU A 299 -15.38 43.29 10.23
C LEU A 299 -14.98 44.70 9.78
N ASP A 300 -14.75 44.93 8.49
CA ASP A 300 -14.51 46.26 7.93
C ASP A 300 -15.75 47.15 8.11
N ASP A 301 -16.95 46.64 7.83
CA ASP A 301 -18.24 47.32 8.09
C ASP A 301 -18.42 47.63 9.60
N GLU A 302 -18.10 46.67 10.48
CA GLU A 302 -18.15 46.85 11.93
C GLU A 302 -17.16 47.93 12.41
N LEU A 303 -15.92 47.91 11.92
CA LEU A 303 -14.89 48.90 12.22
C LEU A 303 -15.27 50.31 11.74
N GLU A 304 -15.87 50.43 10.55
CA GLU A 304 -16.38 51.70 10.05
C GLU A 304 -17.52 52.23 10.92
N SER A 305 -18.47 51.36 11.32
CA SER A 305 -19.55 51.73 12.22
C SER A 305 -19.07 52.18 13.61
N LEU A 306 -18.03 51.54 14.15
CA LEU A 306 -17.41 51.91 15.43
C LEU A 306 -16.67 53.26 15.33
N ARG A 307 -16.01 53.52 14.19
CA ARG A 307 -15.35 54.82 13.93
C ARG A 307 -16.36 55.96 13.80
N GLU A 308 -17.50 55.73 13.15
CA GLU A 308 -18.58 56.72 13.04
C GLU A 308 -19.24 57.02 14.39
N GLN A 309 -19.40 56.02 15.26
CA GLN A 309 -19.95 56.17 16.61
C GLN A 309 -19.00 56.94 17.55
N GLY A 310 -17.69 56.71 17.46
CA GLY A 310 -16.66 57.44 18.22
C GLY A 310 -16.38 58.87 17.72
N GLY A 311 -16.89 59.23 16.53
CA GLY A 311 -16.71 60.55 15.90
C GLY A 311 -17.66 61.66 16.38
N GLY A 312 -18.59 61.36 17.30
CA GLY A 312 -19.52 62.33 17.87
C GLY A 312 -18.81 63.33 18.81
N PRO A 313 -18.94 64.66 18.61
CA PRO A 313 -18.27 65.65 19.45
C PRO A 313 -18.94 65.72 20.84
N GLY A 314 -18.45 64.95 21.82
CA GLY A 314 -18.64 65.28 23.25
C GLY A 314 -19.03 64.16 24.25
N GLY A 315 -18.46 62.96 24.19
CA GLY A 315 -18.65 61.91 25.22
C GLY A 315 -17.34 61.28 25.70
N PRO A 316 -17.26 60.73 26.94
CA PRO A 316 -16.00 60.37 27.59
C PRO A 316 -15.33 59.13 26.93
N ALA A 317 -14.19 59.39 26.30
CA ALA A 317 -13.38 58.50 25.46
C ALA A 317 -12.71 57.28 26.16
N ALA A 318 -13.21 56.81 27.31
CA ALA A 318 -12.50 55.82 28.13
C ALA A 318 -12.96 54.36 27.95
N SER A 319 -14.06 54.06 27.23
CA SER A 319 -14.59 52.69 27.11
C SER A 319 -14.55 52.09 25.70
N GLU A 320 -14.20 52.84 24.66
CA GLU A 320 -14.19 52.36 23.27
C GLU A 320 -12.83 51.83 22.78
N GLY A 321 -11.72 52.32 23.34
CA GLY A 321 -10.36 51.88 22.97
C GLY A 321 -10.14 50.36 23.03
N PRO A 322 -10.54 49.66 24.12
CA PRO A 322 -10.33 48.21 24.22
C PRO A 322 -11.12 47.41 23.18
N ARG A 323 -12.28 47.90 22.73
CA ARG A 323 -13.14 47.22 21.74
C ARG A 323 -12.63 47.41 20.31
N LEU A 324 -12.10 48.60 20.01
CA LEU A 324 -11.47 48.87 18.72
C LEU A 324 -10.17 48.07 18.56
N ASP A 325 -9.33 48.02 19.60
CA ASP A 325 -8.09 47.24 19.60
C ASP A 325 -8.36 45.74 19.41
N GLU A 326 -9.42 45.21 20.05
CA GLU A 326 -9.84 43.82 19.88
C GLU A 326 -10.36 43.54 18.45
N ALA A 327 -11.11 44.46 17.86
CA ALA A 327 -11.58 44.34 16.47
C ALA A 327 -10.42 44.39 15.46
N LEU A 328 -9.45 45.29 15.66
CA LEU A 328 -8.23 45.38 14.83
C LEU A 328 -7.35 44.12 14.97
N ALA A 329 -7.24 43.55 16.17
CA ALA A 329 -6.52 42.29 16.38
C ALA A 329 -7.17 41.12 15.64
N ARG A 330 -8.51 41.05 15.64
CA ARG A 330 -9.27 40.04 14.88
C ARG A 330 -9.13 40.23 13.36
N GLU A 331 -9.14 41.48 12.87
CA GLU A 331 -8.87 41.80 11.46
C GLU A 331 -7.47 41.33 11.02
N GLN A 332 -6.43 41.58 11.83
CA GLN A 332 -5.07 41.13 11.53
C GLN A 332 -4.94 39.60 11.55
N ALA A 333 -5.58 38.92 12.52
CA ALA A 333 -5.59 37.47 12.59
C ALA A 333 -6.25 36.83 11.35
N LEU A 334 -7.38 37.38 10.91
CA LEU A 334 -8.08 36.90 9.71
C LEU A 334 -7.30 37.19 8.42
N ARG A 335 -6.58 38.31 8.34
CA ARG A 335 -5.66 38.58 7.22
C ARG A 335 -4.55 37.54 7.13
N TRP A 336 -3.94 37.17 8.26
CA TRP A 336 -2.94 36.09 8.29
C TRP A 336 -3.53 34.73 7.93
N GLU A 337 -4.74 34.43 8.38
CA GLU A 337 -5.45 33.21 7.99
C GLU A 337 -5.73 33.17 6.49
N LEU A 338 -6.13 34.32 5.91
CA LEU A 338 -6.38 34.45 4.48
C LEU A 338 -5.10 34.28 3.67
N ASP A 339 -3.99 34.92 4.07
CA ASP A 339 -2.69 34.75 3.42
C ASP A 339 -2.19 33.30 3.50
N ARG A 340 -2.43 32.62 4.64
CA ARG A 340 -2.13 31.19 4.80
C ARG A 340 -2.94 30.33 3.83
N VAL A 341 -4.27 30.51 3.78
CA VAL A 341 -5.16 29.74 2.90
C VAL A 341 -4.85 30.02 1.43
N ARG A 342 -4.50 31.26 1.06
CA ARG A 342 -4.01 31.60 -0.28
C ARG A 342 -2.72 30.85 -0.62
N GLY A 343 -1.77 30.78 0.32
CA GLY A 343 -0.53 30.01 0.16
C GLY A 343 -0.78 28.51 0.02
N GLU A 344 -1.71 27.94 0.79
CA GLU A 344 -2.13 26.54 0.69
C GLU A 344 -2.78 26.23 -0.68
N LEU A 345 -3.64 27.14 -1.16
CA LEU A 345 -4.29 27.04 -2.46
C LEU A 345 -3.29 27.19 -3.61
N GLU A 346 -2.31 28.09 -3.49
CA GLU A 346 -1.24 28.25 -4.45
C GLU A 346 -0.31 27.01 -4.48
N ASN A 347 0.01 26.43 -3.32
CA ASN A 347 0.75 25.17 -3.25
C ASN A 347 0.01 24.01 -3.93
N LEU A 348 -1.32 23.93 -3.77
CA LEU A 348 -2.13 22.91 -4.47
C LEU A 348 -2.26 23.18 -5.97
N ARG A 349 -2.24 24.44 -6.40
CA ARG A 349 -2.17 24.81 -7.83
C ARG A 349 -0.80 24.52 -8.44
N VAL A 350 0.26 24.64 -7.66
CA VAL A 350 1.65 24.37 -8.08
C VAL A 350 1.94 22.86 -8.09
N ARG A 351 1.21 22.05 -7.30
CA ARG A 351 1.23 20.58 -7.45
C ARG A 351 0.74 20.25 -8.87
N PRO A 352 1.57 19.67 -9.74
CA PRO A 352 1.35 19.75 -11.17
C PRO A 352 0.18 18.86 -11.59
N VAL A 353 -0.99 19.49 -11.72
CA VAL A 353 -2.16 18.92 -12.39
C VAL A 353 -1.77 18.41 -13.78
N GLU A 354 -0.81 19.07 -14.46
CA GLU A 354 -0.22 18.61 -15.72
C GLU A 354 0.47 17.24 -15.60
N THR A 355 1.11 16.93 -14.46
CA THR A 355 1.74 15.62 -14.22
C THR A 355 0.69 14.55 -13.98
N LEU A 356 -0.37 14.86 -13.22
CA LEU A 356 -1.48 13.92 -13.00
C LEU A 356 -2.31 13.70 -14.27
N GLU A 357 -2.55 14.75 -15.07
CA GLU A 357 -3.21 14.65 -16.37
C GLU A 357 -2.35 13.87 -17.37
N ALA A 358 -1.03 14.06 -17.35
CA ALA A 358 -0.09 13.27 -18.17
C ALA A 358 -0.05 11.80 -17.73
N GLU A 359 -0.10 11.52 -16.43
CA GLU A 359 -0.20 10.16 -15.88
C GLU A 359 -1.52 9.49 -16.29
N VAL A 360 -2.65 10.19 -16.16
CA VAL A 360 -3.97 9.68 -16.62
C VAL A 360 -3.97 9.46 -18.14
N ALA A 361 -3.39 10.36 -18.93
CA ALA A 361 -3.27 10.19 -20.38
C ALA A 361 -2.38 9.00 -20.74
N SER A 362 -1.26 8.82 -20.04
CA SER A 362 -0.33 7.70 -20.21
C SER A 362 -0.99 6.36 -19.84
N LEU A 363 -1.71 6.30 -18.72
CA LEU A 363 -2.43 5.10 -18.29
C LEU A 363 -3.58 4.74 -19.24
N ARG A 364 -4.31 5.74 -19.76
CA ARG A 364 -5.33 5.52 -20.80
C ARG A 364 -4.72 4.99 -22.10
N ALA A 365 -3.56 5.51 -22.51
CA ALA A 365 -2.87 5.03 -23.71
C ALA A 365 -2.40 3.58 -23.55
N ARG A 366 -1.84 3.22 -22.38
CA ARG A 366 -1.45 1.83 -22.07
C ARG A 366 -2.63 0.87 -22.04
N LEU A 367 -3.76 1.30 -21.47
CA LEU A 367 -4.98 0.50 -21.43
C LEU A 367 -5.56 0.29 -22.83
N ALA A 368 -5.59 1.33 -23.67
CA ALA A 368 -6.03 1.21 -25.06
C ALA A 368 -5.11 0.29 -25.88
N GLN A 369 -3.80 0.31 -25.62
CA GLN A 369 -2.85 -0.61 -26.25
C GLN A 369 -3.09 -2.05 -25.81
N ALA A 370 -3.22 -2.31 -24.51
CA ALA A 370 -3.49 -3.65 -23.99
C ALA A 370 -4.84 -4.21 -24.46
N GLU A 371 -5.87 -3.35 -24.59
CA GLU A 371 -7.16 -3.74 -25.17
C GLU A 371 -7.05 -4.09 -26.67
N ALA A 372 -6.19 -3.41 -27.42
CA ALA A 372 -5.94 -3.72 -28.83
C ALA A 372 -5.17 -5.04 -29.00
N GLU A 373 -4.14 -5.28 -28.19
CA GLU A 373 -3.35 -6.51 -28.19
C GLU A 373 -4.22 -7.74 -27.84
N LEU A 374 -5.13 -7.60 -26.86
CA LEU A 374 -6.05 -8.67 -26.50
C LEU A 374 -7.11 -8.94 -27.59
N ALA A 375 -7.58 -7.89 -28.26
CA ALA A 375 -8.50 -8.04 -29.39
C ALA A 375 -7.83 -8.76 -30.58
N GLU A 376 -6.55 -8.50 -30.85
CA GLU A 376 -5.77 -9.18 -31.90
C GLU A 376 -5.55 -10.66 -31.55
N ALA A 377 -5.21 -10.98 -30.28
CA ALA A 377 -5.07 -12.36 -29.82
C ALA A 377 -6.39 -13.17 -29.89
N ASP A 378 -7.53 -12.54 -29.58
CA ASP A 378 -8.85 -13.16 -29.73
C ASP A 378 -9.20 -13.48 -31.21
N PHE A 379 -8.68 -12.70 -32.17
CA PHE A 379 -8.85 -13.00 -33.60
C PHE A 379 -7.99 -14.19 -34.04
N ASP A 380 -6.75 -14.29 -33.56
CA ASP A 380 -5.83 -15.39 -33.89
C ASP A 380 -6.32 -16.73 -33.30
N GLU A 381 -6.81 -16.73 -32.04
CA GLU A 381 -7.38 -17.95 -31.43
C GLU A 381 -8.66 -18.43 -32.14
N ALA A 382 -9.47 -17.51 -32.69
CA ALA A 382 -10.66 -17.88 -33.45
C ALA A 382 -10.32 -18.53 -34.80
N GLU A 383 -9.24 -18.10 -35.46
CA GLU A 383 -8.77 -18.67 -36.72
C GLU A 383 -8.20 -20.10 -36.51
N ASP A 384 -7.45 -20.31 -35.41
CA ASP A 384 -6.92 -21.62 -35.02
C ASP A 384 -8.03 -22.63 -34.66
N VAL A 385 -9.12 -22.17 -34.02
CA VAL A 385 -10.27 -23.03 -33.68
C VAL A 385 -11.06 -23.45 -34.93
N ASP A 386 -11.23 -22.56 -35.91
CA ASP A 386 -11.87 -22.90 -37.19
C ASP A 386 -11.02 -23.90 -38.00
N GLU A 387 -9.70 -23.82 -37.93
CA GLU A 387 -8.79 -24.77 -38.58
C GLU A 387 -8.83 -26.17 -37.90
N LEU A 388 -8.84 -26.21 -36.56
CA LEU A 388 -8.99 -27.43 -35.76
C LEU A 388 -10.38 -28.08 -35.89
N GLU A 389 -11.46 -27.29 -36.00
CA GLU A 389 -12.80 -27.82 -36.30
C GLU A 389 -12.88 -28.39 -37.72
N GLY A 390 -12.12 -27.84 -38.67
CA GLY A 390 -11.95 -28.38 -40.02
C GLY A 390 -11.32 -29.78 -40.04
N GLU A 391 -10.24 -29.97 -39.28
CA GLU A 391 -9.54 -31.26 -39.18
C GLU A 391 -10.35 -32.32 -38.41
N LEU A 392 -10.98 -31.97 -37.28
CA LEU A 392 -11.81 -32.89 -36.49
C LEU A 392 -13.06 -33.37 -37.24
N ARG A 393 -13.56 -32.59 -38.20
CA ARG A 393 -14.68 -32.98 -39.05
C ARG A 393 -14.27 -33.93 -40.19
N GLY A 394 -12.97 -33.99 -40.52
CA GLY A 394 -12.39 -34.90 -41.50
C GLY A 394 -12.17 -36.33 -40.98
N ASP A 395 -11.91 -36.49 -39.67
CA ASP A 395 -11.49 -37.76 -39.06
C ASP A 395 -12.57 -38.49 -38.24
N LEU A 396 -13.81 -37.98 -38.21
CA LEU A 396 -14.94 -38.70 -37.62
C LEU A 396 -15.40 -39.82 -38.55
N ASP A 397 -14.72 -40.96 -38.46
CA ASP A 397 -15.03 -42.20 -39.16
C ASP A 397 -16.52 -42.58 -38.98
N GLU A 398 -17.22 -42.83 -40.09
CA GLU A 398 -18.62 -43.24 -40.16
C GLU A 398 -18.91 -44.53 -39.36
N ALA A 399 -17.86 -45.31 -39.07
CA ALA A 399 -17.86 -46.49 -38.22
C ALA A 399 -18.06 -46.16 -36.72
N ALA A 400 -17.43 -45.10 -36.20
CA ALA A 400 -17.57 -44.70 -34.79
C ALA A 400 -18.98 -44.14 -34.50
N LEU A 401 -19.55 -43.41 -35.46
CA LEU A 401 -20.95 -42.98 -35.43
C LEU A 401 -21.92 -44.17 -35.47
N SER A 402 -21.63 -45.21 -36.25
CA SER A 402 -22.46 -46.41 -36.35
C SER A 402 -22.42 -47.28 -35.08
N GLU A 403 -21.27 -47.36 -34.40
CA GLU A 403 -21.11 -48.12 -33.16
C GLU A 403 -21.83 -47.49 -31.97
N LEU A 404 -21.85 -46.14 -31.90
CA LEU A 404 -22.58 -45.40 -30.88
C LEU A 404 -24.10 -45.38 -31.12
N THR A 405 -24.53 -45.33 -32.38
CA THR A 405 -25.95 -45.49 -32.77
C THR A 405 -26.47 -46.88 -32.39
N ARG A 406 -25.59 -47.89 -32.41
CA ARG A 406 -25.90 -49.26 -32.01
C ARG A 406 -25.91 -49.46 -30.48
N LEU A 407 -25.14 -48.67 -29.73
CA LEU A 407 -25.12 -48.66 -28.26
C LEU A 407 -26.33 -47.91 -27.65
N LEU A 408 -26.95 -47.01 -28.41
CA LEU A 408 -28.19 -46.29 -28.05
C LEU A 408 -29.47 -46.97 -28.57
N ALA A 409 -29.36 -48.19 -29.11
CA ALA A 409 -30.45 -48.91 -29.80
C ALA A 409 -31.50 -49.54 -28.86
N ASP A 410 -31.94 -48.82 -27.84
CA ASP A 410 -33.13 -49.18 -27.06
C ASP A 410 -34.22 -48.08 -27.03
N ASP A 411 -34.07 -46.98 -27.79
CA ASP A 411 -35.20 -46.11 -28.15
C ASP A 411 -34.87 -45.32 -29.42
N ASP A 412 -35.88 -44.94 -30.22
CA ASP A 412 -35.84 -44.33 -31.56
C ASP A 412 -35.05 -42.98 -31.66
N ALA A 413 -33.76 -42.99 -31.37
CA ALA A 413 -32.89 -41.82 -31.47
C ALA A 413 -32.41 -41.63 -32.91
N THR A 414 -32.78 -40.51 -33.52
CA THR A 414 -32.33 -40.14 -34.86
C THR A 414 -30.81 -39.87 -34.87
N PRO A 415 -30.11 -40.04 -36.02
CA PRO A 415 -28.68 -39.76 -36.12
C PRO A 415 -28.31 -38.31 -35.75
N ALA A 416 -29.25 -37.37 -35.87
CA ALA A 416 -29.08 -35.99 -35.41
C ALA A 416 -29.05 -35.91 -33.88
N GLN A 417 -29.96 -36.59 -33.19
CA GLN A 417 -29.98 -36.67 -31.72
C GLN A 417 -28.75 -37.40 -31.18
N ALA A 418 -28.25 -38.42 -31.86
CA ALA A 418 -26.99 -39.08 -31.49
C ALA A 418 -25.78 -38.13 -31.56
N ARG A 419 -25.74 -37.22 -32.55
CA ARG A 419 -24.70 -36.18 -32.67
C ARG A 419 -24.84 -35.11 -31.59
N GLU A 420 -26.06 -34.66 -31.29
CA GLU A 420 -26.32 -33.70 -30.22
C GLU A 420 -25.96 -34.28 -28.85
N TRP A 421 -26.27 -35.56 -28.62
CA TRP A 421 -25.89 -36.28 -27.41
C TRP A 421 -24.38 -36.44 -27.26
N MET A 422 -23.66 -36.73 -28.35
CA MET A 422 -22.20 -36.75 -28.35
C MET A 422 -21.59 -35.38 -28.02
N LYS A 423 -22.14 -34.30 -28.58
CA LYS A 423 -21.72 -32.93 -28.26
C LYS A 423 -21.98 -32.61 -26.79
N ALA A 424 -23.14 -32.97 -26.27
CA ALA A 424 -23.49 -32.77 -24.87
C ALA A 424 -22.56 -33.54 -23.92
N ARG A 425 -22.24 -34.79 -24.26
CA ARG A 425 -21.32 -35.65 -23.50
C ARG A 425 -19.88 -35.14 -23.53
N ALA A 426 -19.37 -34.74 -24.69
CA ALA A 426 -18.03 -34.18 -24.82
C ALA A 426 -17.89 -32.89 -24.00
N LYS A 427 -18.93 -32.04 -24.00
CA LYS A 427 -18.97 -30.81 -23.21
C LYS A 427 -19.04 -31.10 -21.69
N LEU A 428 -19.77 -32.12 -21.27
CA LEU A 428 -19.77 -32.61 -19.87
C LEU A 428 -18.42 -33.16 -19.42
N GLU A 429 -17.77 -34.01 -20.23
CA GLU A 429 -16.43 -34.53 -19.94
C GLU A 429 -15.38 -33.42 -19.87
N HIS A 430 -15.50 -32.40 -20.73
CA HIS A 430 -14.64 -31.23 -20.68
C HIS A 430 -14.81 -30.43 -19.38
N LEU A 431 -16.06 -30.18 -18.95
CA LEU A 431 -16.34 -29.49 -17.68
C LEU A 431 -15.85 -30.30 -16.47
N LEU A 432 -16.02 -31.63 -16.48
CA LEU A 432 -15.51 -32.52 -15.44
C LEU A 432 -13.98 -32.47 -15.35
N ARG A 433 -13.27 -32.61 -16.48
CA ARG A 433 -11.80 -32.51 -16.50
C ARG A 433 -11.31 -31.12 -16.06
N LYS A 434 -12.07 -30.07 -16.36
CA LYS A 434 -11.77 -28.69 -15.94
C LYS A 434 -11.89 -28.52 -14.42
N LEU A 435 -12.91 -29.11 -13.81
CA LEU A 435 -13.10 -29.13 -12.35
C LEU A 435 -12.08 -30.02 -11.63
N GLU A 436 -11.79 -31.22 -12.14
CA GLU A 436 -10.81 -32.15 -11.56
C GLU A 436 -9.38 -31.58 -11.53
N ARG A 437 -9.06 -30.67 -12.45
CA ARG A 437 -7.77 -29.97 -12.51
C ARG A 437 -7.72 -28.70 -11.66
N GLY A 438 -8.74 -28.43 -10.83
CA GLY A 438 -8.81 -27.26 -9.97
C GLY A 438 -9.16 -25.95 -10.71
N GLY A 439 -9.74 -26.04 -11.91
CA GLY A 439 -10.26 -24.88 -12.63
C GLY A 439 -11.40 -24.23 -11.86
N ARG A 440 -11.31 -22.91 -11.61
CA ARG A 440 -12.39 -22.13 -10.99
C ARG A 440 -13.48 -21.88 -12.04
N LEU A 441 -14.55 -22.66 -12.00
CA LEU A 441 -15.82 -22.35 -12.66
C LEU A 441 -16.71 -21.65 -11.62
N SER A 442 -17.18 -20.44 -11.91
CA SER A 442 -18.16 -19.82 -11.03
C SER A 442 -19.43 -20.68 -10.97
N ALA A 443 -20.10 -20.73 -9.82
CA ALA A 443 -21.31 -21.54 -9.66
C ALA A 443 -22.41 -21.17 -10.68
N LEU A 444 -22.44 -19.90 -11.10
CA LEU A 444 -23.35 -19.38 -12.12
C LEU A 444 -23.01 -19.85 -13.55
N GLU A 445 -21.73 -19.90 -13.91
CA GLU A 445 -21.30 -20.42 -15.21
C GLU A 445 -21.53 -21.93 -15.31
N LEU A 446 -21.18 -22.68 -14.26
CA LEU A 446 -21.49 -24.10 -14.18
C LEU A 446 -23.00 -24.33 -14.35
N HIS A 447 -23.83 -23.53 -13.67
CA HIS A 447 -25.28 -23.63 -13.75
C HIS A 447 -25.82 -23.27 -15.14
N ARG A 448 -25.29 -22.24 -15.80
CA ARG A 448 -25.64 -21.88 -17.18
C ARG A 448 -25.25 -22.98 -18.17
N GLU A 449 -24.06 -23.52 -18.04
CA GLU A 449 -23.56 -24.58 -18.91
C GLU A 449 -24.36 -25.88 -18.74
N LEU A 450 -24.62 -26.30 -17.50
CA LEU A 450 -25.47 -27.46 -17.21
C LEU A 450 -26.94 -27.23 -17.64
N SER A 451 -27.44 -26.01 -17.53
CA SER A 451 -28.78 -25.66 -18.01
C SER A 451 -28.87 -25.66 -19.54
N SER A 452 -27.80 -25.28 -20.24
CA SER A 452 -27.71 -25.37 -21.70
C SER A 452 -27.70 -26.82 -22.16
N LEU A 453 -26.97 -27.69 -21.44
CA LEU A 453 -26.92 -29.13 -21.71
C LEU A 453 -28.25 -29.82 -21.40
N ARG A 454 -28.96 -29.38 -20.34
CA ARG A 454 -30.31 -29.84 -20.02
C ARG A 454 -31.37 -29.41 -21.03
N ARG A 455 -31.12 -28.38 -21.84
CA ARG A 455 -32.02 -27.98 -22.93
C ARG A 455 -31.71 -28.70 -24.25
N LEU A 456 -30.50 -29.25 -24.37
CA LEU A 456 -30.03 -30.00 -25.53
C LEU A 456 -30.29 -31.50 -25.43
N LEU A 457 -30.46 -32.02 -24.21
CA LEU A 457 -30.91 -33.38 -23.88
C LEU A 457 -32.40 -33.38 -23.58
#